data_AF-Q976L0-F1
#
_entry.id   AF-Q976L0-F1
#
_cell.length_a   1.000
_cell.length_b   1.000
_cell.length_c   1.000
_cell.angle_alpha   90.00
_cell.angle_beta   90.00
_cell.angle_gamma   90.00
#
_symmetry.space_group_name_H-M   'P 1'
#
loop_
_entity.id
_entity.type
_entity.pdbx_description
1 polymer ?
#
loop_
_entity_poly.entity_id
_entity_poly.type
_entity_poly.pdbx_seq_one_letter_code
_entity_poly.pdbx_strand_id
1 'polypeptide(L)'
;MSSNGVFTTIINLIKGKYGEWNFTFTAIDGSFHEVQYISGNLAYVVVGKVEGEVKQNKILTLKIDYDEKICENCKAEDEMREMEYEKARNASSDIIFLDRKISMDDFNEDNVIAIVKDPSERISINGETPWLLPIYEKGKIRGAYFKLFPFSWVFLVETTLNMNWSEILHILYFLGSEPIPEALGYNYPLFLADKVAKFYRDKMTKTLDLFVSKFPQRYRQFRSLIEKNRRK
;
A
#
# COMPACT_ATOMS: atom_id res chain seq x y z
N MET A 1 30.69 10.79 -14.64
CA MET A 1 29.89 12.03 -14.51
C MET A 1 28.42 11.65 -14.45
N SER A 2 27.79 11.74 -13.29
CA SER A 2 26.35 11.98 -13.17
C SER A 2 26.14 12.57 -11.78
N SER A 3 25.86 13.87 -11.75
CA SER A 3 25.51 14.62 -10.57
C SER A 3 24.22 14.06 -9.98
N ASN A 4 24.33 13.22 -8.96
CA ASN A 4 23.23 12.97 -8.05
C ASN A 4 22.99 14.29 -7.31
N GLY A 5 22.07 15.10 -7.83
CA GLY A 5 21.62 16.32 -7.16
C GLY A 5 21.09 15.94 -5.80
N VAL A 6 21.82 16.28 -4.74
CA VAL A 6 21.32 16.14 -3.38
C VAL A 6 20.29 17.24 -3.20
N PHE A 7 19.01 16.88 -3.26
CA PHE A 7 17.93 17.79 -2.94
C PHE A 7 17.93 18.01 -1.42
N THR A 8 18.61 19.05 -0.93
CA THR A 8 18.74 19.32 0.51
C THR A 8 17.62 20.18 1.10
N THR A 9 16.61 20.54 0.31
CA THR A 9 15.57 21.48 0.74
C THR A 9 14.44 20.75 1.47
N ILE A 10 14.29 21.04 2.76
CA ILE A 10 13.14 20.60 3.55
C ILE A 10 11.93 21.45 3.16
N ILE A 11 10.83 20.77 2.86
CA ILE A 11 9.55 21.36 2.49
C ILE A 11 8.63 21.26 3.69
N ASN A 12 8.08 22.39 4.11
CA ASN A 12 7.12 22.49 5.21
C ASN A 12 5.76 22.94 4.68
N LEU A 13 4.68 22.58 5.37
CA LEU A 13 3.35 23.11 5.05
C LEU A 13 3.24 24.60 5.35
N ILE A 14 2.74 25.37 4.39
CA ILE A 14 2.38 26.77 4.59
C ILE A 14 0.91 26.83 5.02
N LYS A 15 0.66 27.15 6.29
CA LYS A 15 -0.71 27.33 6.82
C LYS A 15 -1.48 28.38 6.00
N GLY A 16 -2.69 28.03 5.54
CA GLY A 16 -3.63 28.96 4.92
C GLY A 16 -3.61 29.01 3.38
N LYS A 17 -2.80 28.20 2.70
CA LYS A 17 -2.80 28.05 1.23
C LYS A 17 -3.17 26.63 0.81
N TYR A 18 -4.31 26.13 1.28
CA TYR A 18 -4.81 24.82 0.85
C TYR A 18 -5.84 25.06 -0.25
N GLY A 19 -5.50 24.71 -1.50
CA GLY A 19 -6.50 24.60 -2.56
C GLY A 19 -7.57 23.58 -2.18
N GLU A 20 -8.76 23.71 -2.74
CA GLU A 20 -9.76 22.65 -2.63
C GLU A 20 -9.30 21.44 -3.45
N TRP A 21 -9.09 20.31 -2.79
CA TRP A 21 -8.78 19.07 -3.48
C TRP A 21 -10.05 18.39 -3.96
N ASN A 22 -10.06 18.04 -5.25
CA ASN A 22 -11.09 17.24 -5.89
C ASN A 22 -10.40 16.17 -6.74
N PHE A 23 -10.43 14.91 -6.29
CA PHE A 23 -9.85 13.78 -7.03
C PHE A 23 -10.49 12.46 -6.57
N THR A 24 -10.53 11.49 -7.45
CA THR A 24 -10.86 10.09 -7.14
C THR A 24 -9.59 9.33 -6.76
N PHE A 25 -9.72 8.34 -5.89
CA PHE A 25 -8.58 7.52 -5.48
C PHE A 25 -8.89 6.03 -5.45
N THR A 26 -7.83 5.24 -5.59
CA THR A 26 -7.82 3.81 -5.31
C THR A 26 -6.64 3.48 -4.41
N ALA A 27 -6.88 2.94 -3.22
CA ALA A 27 -5.85 2.47 -2.32
C ALA A 27 -5.83 0.94 -2.27
N ILE A 28 -4.64 0.36 -2.40
CA ILE A 28 -4.44 -1.09 -2.52
C ILE A 28 -3.36 -1.51 -1.53
N ASP A 29 -3.64 -2.58 -0.78
CA ASP A 29 -2.69 -3.20 0.14
C ASP A 29 -2.93 -4.71 0.20
N GLY A 30 -1.86 -5.48 0.36
CA GLY A 30 -1.86 -6.93 0.33
C GLY A 30 -1.55 -7.56 1.68
N SER A 31 -2.06 -8.76 1.88
CA SER A 31 -1.69 -9.60 3.00
C SER A 31 -1.73 -11.06 2.64
N PHE A 32 -0.82 -11.86 3.20
CA PHE A 32 -0.82 -13.30 2.99
C PHE A 32 -0.59 -14.08 4.28
N HIS A 33 -1.02 -15.34 4.26
CA HIS A 33 -0.71 -16.35 5.26
C HIS A 33 -0.16 -17.59 4.55
N GLU A 34 0.94 -18.13 5.05
CA GLU A 34 1.60 -19.29 4.46
C GLU A 34 1.72 -20.41 5.49
N VAL A 35 1.40 -21.64 5.07
CA VAL A 35 1.52 -22.84 5.89
C VAL A 35 2.42 -23.86 5.19
N GLN A 36 3.40 -24.37 5.92
CA GLN A 36 4.33 -25.40 5.44
C GLN A 36 3.76 -26.80 5.70
N TYR A 37 3.97 -27.73 4.76
CA TYR A 37 3.67 -29.15 4.90
C TYR A 37 4.71 -30.02 4.19
N ILE A 38 4.62 -31.34 4.37
CA ILE A 38 5.69 -32.32 3.99
C ILE A 38 6.11 -32.21 2.51
N SER A 39 5.19 -31.87 1.61
CA SER A 39 5.46 -31.78 0.17
C SER A 39 5.49 -30.35 -0.37
N GLY A 40 5.59 -29.33 0.49
CA GLY A 40 5.78 -27.94 0.08
C GLY A 40 4.99 -26.92 0.92
N ASN A 41 4.56 -25.83 0.29
CA ASN A 41 3.84 -24.74 0.97
C ASN A 41 2.44 -24.50 0.36
N LEU A 42 1.56 -23.93 1.16
CA LEU A 42 0.24 -23.47 0.75
C LEU A 42 0.10 -22.04 1.26
N ALA A 43 -0.12 -21.11 0.34
CA ALA A 43 -0.31 -19.72 0.68
C ALA A 43 -1.74 -19.28 0.35
N TYR A 44 -2.26 -18.41 1.20
CA TYR A 44 -3.49 -17.67 0.98
C TYR A 44 -3.16 -16.19 0.95
N VAL A 45 -3.40 -15.59 -0.20
CA VAL A 45 -3.09 -14.21 -0.53
C VAL A 45 -4.39 -13.45 -0.65
N VAL A 46 -4.45 -12.27 -0.05
CA VAL A 46 -5.57 -11.35 -0.11
C VAL A 46 -5.06 -9.96 -0.48
N VAL A 47 -5.72 -9.29 -1.42
CA VAL A 47 -5.48 -7.88 -1.73
C VAL A 47 -6.74 -7.10 -1.43
N GLY A 48 -6.64 -6.16 -0.48
CA GLY A 48 -7.70 -5.21 -0.16
C GLY A 48 -7.66 -4.02 -1.10
N LYS A 49 -8.84 -3.55 -1.51
CA LYS A 49 -8.99 -2.38 -2.38
C LYS A 49 -10.02 -1.43 -1.80
N VAL A 50 -9.66 -0.15 -1.71
CA VAL A 50 -10.56 0.93 -1.27
C VAL A 50 -10.63 1.98 -2.36
N GLU A 51 -11.84 2.26 -2.85
CA GLU A 51 -12.11 3.29 -3.83
C GLU A 51 -12.90 4.42 -3.19
N GLY A 52 -12.56 5.65 -3.54
CA GLY A 52 -13.23 6.82 -2.99
C GLY A 52 -12.93 8.08 -3.77
N GLU A 53 -13.36 9.19 -3.18
CA GLU A 53 -13.10 10.52 -3.70
C GLU A 53 -12.77 11.48 -2.56
N VAL A 54 -11.93 12.46 -2.85
CA VAL A 54 -11.77 13.67 -2.06
C VAL A 54 -12.60 14.75 -2.73
N LYS A 55 -13.53 15.36 -2.01
CA LYS A 55 -14.30 16.52 -2.46
C LYS A 55 -14.27 17.61 -1.41
N GLN A 56 -13.85 18.81 -1.78
CA GLN A 56 -13.77 19.96 -0.86
C GLN A 56 -13.05 19.62 0.44
N ASN A 57 -11.92 18.90 0.34
CA ASN A 57 -11.15 18.43 1.49
C ASN A 57 -11.95 17.56 2.46
N LYS A 58 -12.84 16.70 1.94
CA LYS A 58 -13.47 15.61 2.68
C LYS A 58 -13.24 14.30 1.94
N ILE A 59 -12.89 13.26 2.69
CA ILE A 59 -12.71 11.92 2.14
C ILE A 59 -14.07 11.22 2.16
N LEU A 60 -14.50 10.70 1.01
CA LEU A 60 -15.66 9.84 0.88
C LEU A 60 -15.22 8.47 0.35
N THR A 61 -15.39 7.44 1.18
CA THR A 61 -15.20 6.05 0.75
C THR A 61 -16.42 5.60 -0.04
N LEU A 62 -16.23 5.21 -1.30
CA LEU A 62 -17.29 4.79 -2.21
C LEU A 62 -17.45 3.28 -2.26
N LYS A 63 -16.33 2.55 -2.25
CA LYS A 63 -16.32 1.08 -2.33
C LYS A 63 -15.15 0.50 -1.56
N ILE A 64 -15.41 -0.62 -0.89
CA ILE A 64 -14.40 -1.48 -0.27
C ILE A 64 -14.57 -2.87 -0.89
N ASP A 65 -13.48 -3.42 -1.42
CA ASP A 65 -13.47 -4.69 -2.13
C ASP A 65 -12.21 -5.49 -1.74
N TYR A 66 -12.19 -6.77 -2.08
CA TYR A 66 -11.01 -7.62 -1.91
C TYR A 66 -10.97 -8.72 -2.95
N ASP A 67 -9.75 -9.11 -3.31
CA ASP A 67 -9.48 -10.30 -4.10
C ASP A 67 -8.69 -11.29 -3.26
N GLU A 68 -8.90 -12.58 -3.52
CA GLU A 68 -8.20 -13.65 -2.81
C GLU A 68 -7.69 -14.71 -3.78
N LYS A 69 -6.56 -15.32 -3.44
CA LYS A 69 -5.95 -16.42 -4.18
C LYS A 69 -5.34 -17.43 -3.22
N ILE A 70 -5.63 -18.70 -3.45
CA ILE A 70 -4.88 -19.81 -2.85
C ILE A 70 -3.88 -20.31 -3.88
N CYS A 71 -2.61 -20.43 -3.47
CA CYS A 71 -1.57 -21.00 -4.32
C CYS A 71 -0.74 -22.05 -3.56
N GLU A 72 -0.36 -23.10 -4.28
CA GLU A 72 0.47 -24.21 -3.80
C GLU A 72 1.88 -24.05 -4.37
N ASN A 73 2.91 -24.24 -3.54
CA ASN A 73 4.31 -24.17 -3.96
C ASN A 73 4.70 -22.84 -4.65
N CYS A 74 4.05 -21.76 -4.22
CA CYS A 74 4.26 -20.40 -4.73
C CYS A 74 5.08 -19.56 -3.75
N LYS A 75 5.63 -18.45 -4.24
CA LYS A 75 6.17 -17.38 -3.39
C LYS A 75 5.04 -16.40 -3.08
N ALA A 76 4.47 -16.50 -1.88
CA ALA A 76 3.26 -15.77 -1.51
C ALA A 76 3.39 -14.24 -1.66
N GLU A 77 4.56 -13.68 -1.33
CA GLU A 77 4.83 -12.26 -1.47
C GLU A 77 4.87 -11.80 -2.94
N ASP A 78 5.46 -12.59 -3.84
CA ASP A 78 5.51 -12.28 -5.27
C ASP A 78 4.10 -12.34 -5.88
N GLU A 79 3.30 -13.35 -5.50
CA GLU A 79 1.90 -13.49 -5.91
C GLU A 79 1.04 -12.32 -5.42
N MET A 80 1.21 -11.91 -4.16
CA MET A 80 0.54 -10.74 -3.60
C MET A 80 0.89 -9.47 -4.36
N ARG A 81 2.18 -9.28 -4.64
CA ARG A 81 2.71 -8.14 -5.39
C ARG A 81 2.13 -8.07 -6.80
N GLU A 82 2.07 -9.20 -7.51
CA GLU A 82 1.45 -9.25 -8.84
C GLU A 82 -0.03 -8.88 -8.79
N MET A 83 -0.77 -9.38 -7.81
CA MET A 83 -2.19 -9.05 -7.61
C MET A 83 -2.39 -7.56 -7.29
N GLU A 84 -1.58 -6.96 -6.40
CA GLU A 84 -1.61 -5.52 -6.11
C GLU A 84 -1.42 -4.70 -7.40
N TYR A 85 -0.44 -5.07 -8.23
CA TYR A 85 -0.15 -4.38 -9.48
C TYR A 85 -1.19 -4.57 -10.56
N GLU A 86 -1.77 -5.75 -10.68
CA GLU A 86 -2.92 -5.96 -11.54
C GLU A 86 -4.08 -5.06 -11.15
N LYS A 87 -4.37 -4.94 -9.84
CA LYS A 87 -5.41 -4.03 -9.35
C LYS A 87 -5.10 -2.56 -9.60
N ALA A 88 -3.84 -2.17 -9.46
CA ALA A 88 -3.41 -0.81 -9.72
C ALA A 88 -3.53 -0.46 -11.22
N ARG A 89 -3.04 -1.32 -12.12
CA ARG A 89 -3.15 -1.13 -13.58
C ARG A 89 -4.60 -1.05 -14.09
N ASN A 90 -5.51 -1.75 -13.41
CA ASN A 90 -6.93 -1.75 -13.74
C ASN A 90 -7.73 -0.64 -13.03
N ALA A 91 -7.09 0.20 -12.22
CA ALA A 91 -7.75 1.32 -11.55
C ALA A 91 -7.93 2.50 -12.50
N SER A 92 -9.13 3.08 -12.50
CA SER A 92 -9.48 4.25 -13.31
C SER A 92 -9.50 5.56 -12.51
N SER A 93 -8.86 5.59 -11.35
CA SER A 93 -8.87 6.73 -10.44
C SER A 93 -7.78 7.74 -10.76
N ASP A 94 -7.97 8.98 -10.32
CA ASP A 94 -7.00 10.05 -10.54
C ASP A 94 -5.68 9.81 -9.78
N ILE A 95 -5.74 9.16 -8.61
CA ILE A 95 -4.56 8.81 -7.80
C ILE A 95 -4.66 7.37 -7.27
N ILE A 96 -3.61 6.59 -7.50
CA ILE A 96 -3.46 5.24 -6.96
C ILE A 96 -2.49 5.27 -5.77
N PHE A 97 -2.94 4.75 -4.63
CA PHE A 97 -2.12 4.59 -3.44
C PHE A 97 -1.68 3.14 -3.25
N LEU A 98 -0.40 2.93 -2.92
CA LEU A 98 0.20 1.61 -2.67
C LEU A 98 1.05 1.60 -1.39
N ASP A 99 1.06 0.51 -0.62
CA ASP A 99 1.96 0.30 0.52
C ASP A 99 3.27 -0.40 0.10
N ARG A 100 4.03 0.21 -0.81
CA ARG A 100 5.25 -0.43 -1.35
C ARG A 100 6.24 0.55 -1.95
N LYS A 101 7.43 0.04 -2.28
CA LYS A 101 8.49 0.79 -2.98
C LYS A 101 8.46 0.47 -4.47
N ILE A 102 7.76 1.30 -5.24
CA ILE A 102 7.60 1.12 -6.70
C ILE A 102 8.92 1.20 -7.48
N SER A 103 9.98 1.80 -6.96
CA SER A 103 11.29 1.80 -7.66
C SER A 103 12.03 0.46 -7.62
N MET A 104 11.58 -0.49 -6.80
CA MET A 104 12.14 -1.86 -6.79
C MET A 104 11.50 -2.75 -7.85
N ASP A 105 10.44 -2.27 -8.50
CA ASP A 105 9.57 -3.06 -9.37
C ASP A 105 9.38 -2.37 -10.73
N ASP A 106 9.05 -3.13 -11.77
CA ASP A 106 8.77 -2.58 -13.12
C ASP A 106 7.32 -2.09 -13.21
N PHE A 107 6.98 -1.10 -12.37
CA PHE A 107 5.65 -0.50 -12.28
C PHE A 107 5.64 0.92 -12.86
N ASN A 108 4.91 1.12 -13.96
CA ASN A 108 5.02 2.31 -14.82
C ASN A 108 3.73 3.15 -14.93
N GLU A 109 2.85 3.11 -13.93
CA GLU A 109 1.65 3.96 -13.90
C GLU A 109 2.01 5.41 -13.52
N ASP A 110 1.41 6.39 -14.20
CA ASP A 110 1.78 7.81 -14.11
C ASP A 110 1.03 8.59 -13.01
N ASN A 111 0.20 7.92 -12.22
CA ASN A 111 -0.73 8.51 -11.26
C ASN A 111 -0.60 7.95 -9.83
N VAL A 112 0.62 7.60 -9.41
CA VAL A 112 0.85 6.79 -8.20
C VAL A 112 1.44 7.60 -7.06
N ILE A 113 0.95 7.35 -5.85
CA ILE A 113 1.60 7.71 -4.57
C ILE A 113 1.80 6.43 -3.77
N ALA A 114 3.02 5.92 -3.75
CA ALA A 114 3.39 4.75 -2.97
C ALA A 114 4.07 5.18 -1.66
N ILE A 115 3.68 4.55 -0.54
CA ILE A 115 4.21 4.86 0.79
C ILE A 115 4.89 3.60 1.32
N VAL A 116 6.10 3.75 1.85
CA VAL A 116 6.86 2.66 2.47
C VAL A 116 6.96 2.93 3.97
N LYS A 117 6.50 1.94 4.74
CA LYS A 117 6.66 1.89 6.21
C LYS A 117 8.10 1.52 6.56
N ASP A 118 8.64 2.16 7.61
CA ASP A 118 9.98 1.88 8.17
C ASP A 118 11.10 1.82 7.12
N PRO A 119 11.41 2.94 6.46
CA PRO A 119 12.46 2.95 5.46
C PRO A 119 13.83 2.60 6.07
N SER A 120 14.65 1.88 5.31
CA SER A 120 15.96 1.37 5.75
C SER A 120 16.93 2.44 6.26
N GLU A 121 16.80 3.67 5.77
CA GLU A 121 17.61 4.81 6.23
C GLU A 121 16.89 5.55 7.36
N ARG A 122 17.57 5.68 8.49
CA ARG A 122 17.08 6.45 9.64
C ARG A 122 17.38 7.92 9.43
N ILE A 123 16.35 8.68 9.09
CA ILE A 123 16.45 10.15 8.98
C ILE A 123 15.94 10.79 10.25
N SER A 124 16.78 11.67 10.80
CA SER A 124 16.44 12.51 11.94
C SER A 124 16.55 13.96 11.50
N ILE A 125 15.40 14.60 11.33
CA ILE A 125 15.32 16.05 11.06
C ILE A 125 14.85 16.71 12.35
N ASN A 126 15.67 17.64 12.86
CA ASN A 126 15.27 18.54 13.93
C ASN A 126 14.43 19.67 13.31
N GLY A 127 13.11 19.52 13.29
CA GLY A 127 12.19 20.50 12.73
C GLY A 127 10.74 20.25 13.11
N GLU A 128 9.89 21.27 12.98
CA GLU A 128 8.44 21.14 13.17
C GLU A 128 7.83 20.28 12.06
N THR A 129 6.93 19.37 12.43
CA THR A 129 6.10 18.63 11.47
C THR A 129 4.88 19.47 11.07
N PRO A 130 4.30 19.27 9.88
CA PRO A 130 4.69 18.32 8.84
C PRO A 130 5.82 18.80 7.93
N TRP A 131 6.70 17.87 7.55
CA TRP A 131 7.81 18.11 6.62
C TRP A 131 7.96 17.00 5.59
N LEU A 132 8.58 17.35 4.46
CA LEU A 132 8.99 16.44 3.38
C LEU A 132 10.40 16.81 2.90
N LEU A 133 11.27 15.83 2.75
CA LEU A 133 12.64 15.94 2.26
C LEU A 133 12.79 15.12 0.97
N PRO A 134 12.83 15.76 -0.21
CA PRO A 134 13.12 15.07 -1.47
C PRO A 134 14.52 14.46 -1.44
N ILE A 135 14.69 13.29 -2.02
CA ILE A 135 15.97 12.55 -1.97
C ILE A 135 16.48 12.08 -3.31
N TYR A 136 15.59 11.76 -4.26
CA TYR A 136 15.98 11.37 -5.60
C TYR A 136 14.88 11.55 -6.62
N GLU A 137 15.32 11.53 -7.87
CA GLU A 137 14.50 11.42 -9.06
C GLU A 137 15.19 10.42 -9.99
N LYS A 138 14.48 9.35 -10.35
CA LYS A 138 14.97 8.24 -11.19
C LYS A 138 13.94 7.97 -12.27
N GLY A 139 14.18 8.49 -13.47
CA GLY A 139 13.17 8.45 -14.53
C GLY A 139 11.91 9.20 -14.11
N LYS A 140 10.75 8.54 -14.17
CA LYS A 140 9.46 9.10 -13.75
C LYS A 140 9.22 9.04 -12.23
N ILE A 141 10.01 8.26 -11.49
CA ILE A 141 9.80 8.05 -10.06
C ILE A 141 10.59 9.09 -9.27
N ARG A 142 9.90 9.81 -8.40
CA ARG A 142 10.48 10.78 -7.47
C ARG A 142 10.26 10.31 -6.04
N GLY A 143 11.31 10.38 -5.23
CA GLY A 143 11.31 9.89 -3.85
C GLY A 143 11.53 11.00 -2.84
N ALA A 144 10.83 10.93 -1.71
CA ALA A 144 11.01 11.84 -0.59
C ALA A 144 10.71 11.16 0.74
N TYR A 145 11.45 11.54 1.79
CA TYR A 145 11.06 11.21 3.16
C TYR A 145 10.05 12.21 3.68
N PHE A 146 9.12 11.78 4.50
CA PHE A 146 8.18 12.69 5.14
C PHE A 146 7.82 12.26 6.56
N LYS A 147 7.40 13.24 7.34
CA LYS A 147 6.81 13.05 8.68
C LYS A 147 5.69 14.05 8.86
N LEU A 148 4.48 13.56 9.11
CA LEU A 148 3.29 14.40 9.17
C LEU A 148 3.00 14.97 10.55
N PHE A 149 3.28 14.21 11.61
CA PHE A 149 2.98 14.59 12.99
C PHE A 149 4.16 14.30 13.92
N PRO A 150 4.26 14.96 15.09
CA PRO A 150 5.38 14.75 16.00
C PRO A 150 5.52 13.28 16.45
N PHE A 151 4.37 12.61 16.62
CA PHE A 151 4.26 11.21 17.04
C PHE A 151 4.33 10.20 15.88
N SER A 152 4.23 10.63 14.62
CA SER A 152 4.25 9.72 13.48
C SER A 152 5.65 9.17 13.22
N TRP A 153 5.72 8.02 12.55
CA TRP A 153 6.98 7.52 12.01
C TRP A 153 7.46 8.41 10.85
N VAL A 154 8.71 8.22 10.45
CA VAL A 154 9.22 8.73 9.18
C VAL A 154 8.90 7.69 8.11
N PHE A 155 8.27 8.14 7.04
CA PHE A 155 7.90 7.31 5.90
C PHE A 155 8.69 7.73 4.67
N LEU A 156 8.81 6.84 3.69
CA LEU A 156 9.27 7.18 2.34
C LEU A 156 8.03 7.22 1.43
N VAL A 157 7.88 8.32 0.69
CA VAL A 157 6.94 8.39 -0.44
C VAL A 157 7.73 8.24 -1.74
N GLU A 158 7.21 7.41 -2.63
CA GLU A 158 7.58 7.39 -4.04
C GLU A 158 6.38 7.75 -4.89
N THR A 159 6.56 8.65 -5.84
CA THR A 159 5.45 9.08 -6.69
C THR A 159 5.88 9.22 -8.14
N THR A 160 4.95 8.92 -9.03
CA THR A 160 5.04 9.18 -10.48
C THR A 160 4.24 10.41 -10.90
N LEU A 161 3.48 11.01 -9.97
CA LEU A 161 2.71 12.21 -10.23
C LEU A 161 3.63 13.39 -10.55
N ASN A 162 3.30 14.10 -11.62
CA ASN A 162 3.95 15.36 -11.98
C ASN A 162 3.36 16.54 -11.17
N MET A 163 3.43 16.45 -9.84
CA MET A 163 3.01 17.48 -8.90
C MET A 163 4.21 18.05 -8.14
N ASN A 164 4.05 19.26 -7.60
CA ASN A 164 5.05 19.83 -6.72
C ASN A 164 5.04 19.11 -5.38
N TRP A 165 6.21 19.01 -4.75
CA TRP A 165 6.33 18.34 -3.45
C TRP A 165 5.48 18.97 -2.33
N SER A 166 5.19 20.28 -2.42
CA SER A 166 4.25 20.92 -1.50
C SER A 166 2.84 20.35 -1.66
N GLU A 167 2.38 20.09 -2.88
CA GLU A 167 1.07 19.52 -3.17
C GLU A 167 1.01 18.06 -2.69
N ILE A 168 2.07 17.28 -2.94
CA ILE A 168 2.20 15.92 -2.40
C ILE A 168 2.14 15.92 -0.87
N LEU A 169 2.90 16.80 -0.20
CA LEU A 169 2.85 16.92 1.26
C LEU A 169 1.46 17.33 1.77
N HIS A 170 0.73 18.19 1.04
CA HIS A 170 -0.65 18.55 1.37
C HIS A 170 -1.58 17.33 1.30
N ILE A 171 -1.51 16.56 0.22
CA ILE A 171 -2.31 15.34 0.03
C ILE A 171 -2.00 14.33 1.15
N LEU A 172 -0.72 14.07 1.42
CA LEU A 172 -0.28 13.16 2.47
C LEU A 172 -0.77 13.62 3.85
N TYR A 173 -0.59 14.90 4.18
CA TYR A 173 -1.04 15.46 5.46
C TYR A 173 -2.55 15.37 5.63
N PHE A 174 -3.32 15.75 4.62
CA PHE A 174 -4.77 15.70 4.65
C PHE A 174 -5.26 14.27 4.89
N LEU A 175 -4.80 13.32 4.09
CA LEU A 175 -5.20 11.91 4.19
C LEU A 175 -4.66 11.22 5.46
N GLY A 176 -3.57 11.72 6.04
CA GLY A 176 -3.02 11.23 7.31
C GLY A 176 -3.61 11.89 8.55
N SER A 177 -4.37 12.98 8.41
CA SER A 177 -4.95 13.75 9.52
C SER A 177 -6.27 13.19 10.06
N GLU A 178 -6.81 12.15 9.41
CA GLU A 178 -7.96 11.42 9.92
C GLU A 178 -7.65 10.86 11.32
N PRO A 179 -8.54 11.06 12.33
CA PRO A 179 -8.25 10.81 13.73
C PRO A 179 -8.37 9.32 14.06
N ILE A 180 -7.53 8.50 13.44
CA ILE A 180 -7.43 7.06 13.70
C ILE A 180 -6.12 6.80 14.46
N PRO A 181 -6.20 6.51 15.77
CA PRO A 181 -5.02 6.32 16.61
C PRO A 181 -4.04 5.29 16.05
N GLU A 182 -4.56 4.21 15.46
CA GLU A 182 -3.77 3.10 14.91
C GLU A 182 -3.06 3.45 13.61
N ALA A 183 -3.46 4.51 12.91
CA ALA A 183 -2.82 4.92 11.67
C ALA A 183 -1.46 5.58 11.92
N LEU A 184 -1.22 6.20 13.09
CA LEU A 184 0.06 6.83 13.45
C LEU A 184 0.64 7.76 12.37
N GLY A 185 -0.23 8.50 11.66
CA GLY A 185 0.14 9.37 10.54
C GLY A 185 0.32 8.64 9.20
N TYR A 186 -0.07 7.37 9.10
CA TYR A 186 -0.23 6.65 7.85
C TYR A 186 -1.49 7.13 7.12
N ASN A 187 -1.46 7.08 5.79
CA ASN A 187 -2.53 7.52 4.92
C ASN A 187 -3.82 6.70 5.16
N TYR A 188 -4.94 7.37 5.42
CA TYR A 188 -6.20 6.70 5.79
C TYR A 188 -6.72 5.70 4.76
N PRO A 189 -6.84 6.02 3.45
CA PRO A 189 -7.17 5.05 2.42
C PRO A 189 -6.33 3.77 2.45
N LEU A 190 -5.00 3.89 2.58
CA LEU A 190 -4.12 2.72 2.68
C LEU A 190 -4.30 1.96 3.99
N PHE A 191 -4.53 2.66 5.11
CA PHE A 191 -4.87 2.02 6.37
C PHE A 191 -6.14 1.15 6.25
N LEU A 192 -7.18 1.65 5.57
CA LEU A 192 -8.39 0.86 5.34
C LEU A 192 -8.11 -0.38 4.47
N ALA A 193 -7.34 -0.23 3.40
CA ALA A 193 -6.97 -1.35 2.53
C ALA A 193 -6.21 -2.44 3.31
N ASP A 194 -5.24 -2.06 4.15
CA ASP A 194 -4.51 -2.94 5.07
C ASP A 194 -5.46 -3.74 5.97
N LYS A 195 -6.43 -3.05 6.60
CA LYS A 195 -7.40 -3.68 7.50
C LYS A 195 -8.29 -4.67 6.78
N VAL A 196 -8.73 -4.34 5.58
CA VAL A 196 -9.54 -5.24 4.74
C VAL A 196 -8.75 -6.50 4.40
N ALA A 197 -7.54 -6.35 3.89
CA ALA A 197 -6.68 -7.49 3.53
C ALA A 197 -6.42 -8.41 4.74
N LYS A 198 -6.05 -7.83 5.89
CA LYS A 198 -5.81 -8.58 7.13
C LYS A 198 -7.06 -9.26 7.67
N PHE A 199 -8.22 -8.61 7.62
CA PHE A 199 -9.48 -9.19 8.09
C PHE A 199 -9.82 -10.48 7.33
N TYR A 200 -9.76 -10.46 6.00
CA TYR A 200 -10.07 -11.63 5.18
C TYR A 200 -8.98 -12.70 5.25
N ARG A 201 -7.70 -12.31 5.33
CA ARG A 201 -6.60 -13.22 5.64
C ARG A 201 -6.86 -13.99 6.93
N ASP A 202 -7.09 -13.29 8.04
CA ASP A 202 -7.24 -13.89 9.38
C ASP A 202 -8.46 -14.80 9.48
N LYS A 203 -9.53 -14.48 8.74
CA LYS A 203 -10.71 -15.33 8.61
C LYS A 203 -10.38 -16.69 7.99
N MET A 204 -9.48 -16.72 7.00
CA MET A 204 -9.10 -17.95 6.31
C MET A 204 -7.91 -18.68 6.94
N THR A 205 -7.01 -17.96 7.62
CA THR A 205 -5.87 -18.52 8.36
C THR A 205 -6.31 -19.65 9.29
N LYS A 206 -7.34 -19.43 10.11
CA LYS A 206 -7.87 -20.45 11.03
C LYS A 206 -8.32 -21.73 10.31
N THR A 207 -8.90 -21.57 9.13
CA THR A 207 -9.37 -22.67 8.29
C THR A 207 -8.19 -23.45 7.71
N LEU A 208 -7.21 -22.76 7.13
CA LEU A 208 -6.00 -23.35 6.56
C LEU A 208 -5.16 -24.11 7.61
N ASP A 209 -4.93 -23.50 8.77
CA ASP A 209 -4.16 -24.11 9.85
C ASP A 209 -4.82 -25.40 10.36
N LEU A 210 -6.15 -25.40 10.51
CA LEU A 210 -6.90 -26.60 10.89
C LEU A 210 -6.82 -27.71 9.83
N PHE A 211 -6.82 -27.35 8.54
CA PHE A 211 -6.73 -28.32 7.45
C PHE A 211 -5.35 -28.98 7.38
N VAL A 212 -4.28 -28.20 7.49
CA VAL A 212 -2.90 -28.72 7.44
C VAL A 212 -2.58 -29.54 8.69
N SER A 213 -2.96 -29.07 9.88
CA SER A 213 -2.65 -29.74 11.15
C SER A 213 -3.41 -31.06 11.36
N LYS A 214 -4.68 -31.16 10.91
CA LYS A 214 -5.51 -32.34 11.16
C LYS A 214 -5.52 -33.39 10.05
N PHE A 215 -5.09 -33.06 8.82
CA PHE A 215 -5.29 -33.97 7.68
C PHE A 215 -4.14 -34.04 6.65
N PRO A 216 -2.95 -34.53 7.01
CA PRO A 216 -1.86 -34.74 6.05
C PRO A 216 -2.26 -35.62 4.85
N GLN A 217 -3.19 -36.57 5.05
CA GLN A 217 -3.64 -37.51 4.01
C GLN A 217 -4.86 -37.04 3.19
N ARG A 218 -5.59 -35.98 3.57
CA ARG A 218 -6.77 -35.47 2.79
C ARG A 218 -6.48 -34.28 1.89
N TYR A 219 -5.24 -33.80 1.82
CA TYR A 219 -4.83 -32.75 0.88
C TYR A 219 -5.24 -33.07 -0.58
N ARG A 220 -5.19 -34.34 -0.99
CA ARG A 220 -5.69 -34.82 -2.30
C ARG A 220 -7.17 -34.50 -2.55
N GLN A 221 -8.01 -34.54 -1.52
CA GLN A 221 -9.44 -34.23 -1.59
C GLN A 221 -9.69 -32.72 -1.61
N PHE A 222 -8.87 -31.94 -0.89
CA PHE A 222 -8.91 -30.48 -0.92
C PHE A 222 -8.53 -29.92 -2.30
N ARG A 223 -7.46 -30.47 -2.91
CA ARG A 223 -7.05 -30.13 -4.27
C ARG A 223 -8.19 -30.33 -5.28
N SER A 224 -8.89 -31.45 -5.18
CA SER A 224 -10.08 -31.74 -5.99
C SER A 224 -11.27 -30.80 -5.73
N LEU A 225 -11.38 -30.23 -4.53
CA LEU A 225 -12.47 -29.34 -4.11
C LEU A 225 -12.20 -27.89 -4.56
N ILE A 226 -10.95 -27.43 -4.44
CA ILE A 226 -10.46 -26.14 -4.96
C ILE A 226 -10.54 -26.10 -6.49
N GLU A 227 -10.08 -27.17 -7.18
CA GLU A 227 -10.19 -27.27 -8.65
C GLU A 227 -11.64 -27.25 -9.14
N LYS A 228 -12.57 -27.83 -8.37
CA LYS A 228 -14.00 -27.77 -8.69
C LYS A 228 -14.59 -26.37 -8.56
N ASN A 229 -14.15 -25.61 -7.56
CA ASN A 229 -14.62 -24.23 -7.36
C ASN A 229 -13.99 -23.24 -8.34
N ARG A 230 -12.81 -23.53 -8.90
CA ARG A 230 -12.16 -22.73 -9.96
C ARG A 230 -12.84 -22.81 -11.34
N ARG A 231 -13.70 -23.80 -11.57
CA ARG A 231 -14.41 -24.03 -12.85
C ARG A 231 -15.84 -23.49 -12.86
N LYS A 232 -16.24 -22.73 -11.84
CA LYS A 232 -17.49 -21.96 -11.79
C LYS A 232 -17.16 -20.48 -11.86
#